data_AF-A0A1E4U213-F1
#
_entry.id   AF-A0A1E4U213-F1
#
_cell.length_a   1.000
_cell.length_b   1.000
_cell.length_c   1.000
_cell.angle_alpha   90.00
_cell.angle_beta   90.00
_cell.angle_gamma   90.00
#
_symmetry.space_group_name_H-M   'P 1'
#
loop_
_entity.id
_entity.type
_entity.pdbx_description
1 polymer ?
#
loop_
_entity_poly.entity_id
_entity_poly.type
_entity_poly.pdbx_seq_one_letter_code
_entity_poly.pdbx_strand_id
1 'polypeptide(L)'
;MGGNISNHDAIDLISRNIDSDISDDSQDEQKKQELNVTKKRKLNCDESDDDDDDDDNDEFPSDFEEIALDDSIISSNNVSQRIDVVTLKNVSSNGSSEKTTDFKLINRLKSSRFSMHCMHMISLMIHLYIRNQWLQDQELQKILKKKLSKDFRKKVKKFFERTKTSKEDDDQVQLAKEFHKFVVNLTRWFQLNFRLEGHGLRHNGYLKDPLNLKSNDYYYNFEPIESLQDFKILYAKQLKGNRDIAVQLFVSLLRGLGFEVRLCFSLPLLGYSLDKADNAIPLNYKKKSHVSNDKDMLFPTYWCEVSSPSTPEIFVVDLFSFTDFADSVSKLTIPSLVKLNHLDKNELIKSSFVNHFEPRGKYQGQMKMWYVVSIDSQNYMLDTSSRYLKNICFRYFPLRCLQYQNQLEHGKKSFIWFKRILMIINGNKYQRKYHVELETLHKLGLINFDKPVFSRLRSSNNFVTPSLLYNNEFIDTSKSKAIGFLKISSSAAKKEPFYYQSSIIKLKTETSWKLLGRQLKPNVEPLKVNNYNPRTIKNKRKHNISIYDENVNTEDIIKQELYSYTQTEPYKAAIINFNNQLPRNKYGNIEIFTRNMIPKGTVVIELPNIVEIMEEHNNHKKKKINY
;
A
#
# COMPACT_ATOMS: atom_id res chain seq x y z
N MET A 1 9.23 24.51 53.36
CA MET A 1 10.56 24.03 52.95
C MET A 1 10.36 23.00 51.86
N GLY A 2 10.50 23.44 50.59
CA GLY A 2 10.33 22.58 49.42
C GLY A 2 11.70 22.22 48.87
N GLY A 3 11.96 20.91 48.75
CA GLY A 3 13.09 20.37 47.99
C GLY A 3 12.57 19.81 46.67
N ASN A 4 13.08 20.35 45.56
CA ASN A 4 12.85 19.82 44.21
C ASN A 4 13.62 18.50 44.05
N ILE A 5 12.90 17.40 43.81
CA ILE A 5 13.49 16.14 43.37
C ILE A 5 13.70 16.22 41.87
N SER A 6 14.88 15.83 41.40
CA SER A 6 15.25 15.88 40.00
C SER A 6 14.63 14.70 39.23
N ASN A 7 14.32 14.88 37.94
CA ASN A 7 13.74 13.84 37.08
C ASN A 7 14.61 12.56 36.94
N HIS A 8 15.84 12.57 37.44
CA HIS A 8 16.71 11.40 37.44
C HIS A 8 16.36 10.42 38.56
N ASP A 9 15.85 10.91 39.69
CA ASP A 9 15.57 10.11 40.89
C ASP A 9 14.24 9.33 40.77
N ALA A 10 13.36 9.74 39.85
CA ALA A 10 12.10 9.05 39.58
C ALA A 10 12.27 7.76 38.75
N ILE A 11 13.41 7.59 38.08
CA ILE A 11 13.67 6.44 37.19
C ILE A 11 14.27 5.26 37.98
N ASP A 12 15.07 5.53 39.01
CA ASP A 12 15.66 4.49 39.87
C ASP A 12 14.67 3.87 40.87
N LEU A 13 13.52 4.51 41.10
CA LEU A 13 12.43 3.94 41.92
C LEU A 13 11.55 2.95 41.15
N ILE A 14 11.63 2.94 39.81
CA ILE A 14 10.84 2.03 38.97
C ILE A 14 11.59 0.71 38.72
N SER A 15 12.93 0.71 38.76
CA SER A 15 13.74 -0.50 38.59
C SER A 15 13.69 -1.44 39.81
N ARG A 16 13.36 -0.95 41.01
CA ARG A 16 13.34 -1.78 42.24
C ARG A 16 12.02 -2.53 42.50
N ASN A 17 10.95 -2.21 41.77
CA ASN A 17 9.62 -2.82 41.97
C ASN A 17 9.28 -3.93 40.96
N ILE A 18 10.25 -4.41 40.18
CA ILE A 18 10.06 -5.49 39.20
C ILE A 18 10.74 -6.81 39.65
N ASP A 19 11.60 -6.78 40.68
CA ASP A 19 12.41 -7.93 41.12
C ASP A 19 11.84 -8.71 42.33
N SER A 20 10.58 -8.53 42.73
CA SER A 20 10.06 -9.17 43.96
C SER A 20 9.14 -10.39 43.80
N ASP A 21 8.84 -10.85 42.59
CA ASP A 21 7.89 -11.98 42.41
C ASP A 21 8.54 -13.18 41.70
N ILE A 22 9.64 -13.71 42.24
CA ILE A 22 10.19 -15.03 41.86
C ILE A 22 10.72 -15.75 43.10
N SER A 23 10.28 -17.01 43.28
CA SER A 23 10.58 -18.05 44.31
C SER A 23 9.46 -18.17 45.37
N ASP A 24 8.93 -19.32 45.73
CA ASP A 24 9.41 -20.70 45.66
C ASP A 24 8.21 -21.65 45.81
N ASP A 25 8.23 -22.82 45.16
CA ASP A 25 7.82 -24.07 45.83
C ASP A 25 8.34 -25.26 45.02
N SER A 26 9.15 -26.07 45.71
CA SER A 26 9.91 -27.20 45.20
C SER A 26 9.45 -28.51 45.87
N GLN A 27 9.81 -29.62 45.21
CA GLN A 27 9.82 -31.03 45.65
C GLN A 27 8.53 -31.79 45.24
N ASP A 28 8.57 -32.89 44.45
CA ASP A 28 9.27 -34.13 44.75
C ASP A 28 9.32 -35.13 43.57
N GLU A 29 10.36 -35.98 43.62
CA GLU A 29 10.50 -37.39 43.20
C GLU A 29 10.23 -37.85 41.73
N GLN A 30 11.27 -38.22 40.97
CA GLN A 30 11.97 -39.52 40.89
C GLN A 30 11.32 -40.64 40.04
N LYS A 31 12.04 -40.98 38.96
CA LYS A 31 12.43 -42.33 38.47
C LYS A 31 11.49 -43.21 37.60
N LYS A 32 12.17 -43.76 36.56
CA LYS A 32 12.00 -45.03 35.78
C LYS A 32 11.09 -44.97 34.54
N GLN A 33 11.63 -45.13 33.32
CA GLN A 33 12.15 -46.34 32.63
C GLN A 33 11.07 -47.34 32.15
N GLU A 34 11.06 -47.52 30.82
CA GLU A 34 10.76 -48.73 30.03
C GLU A 34 9.35 -49.36 30.06
N LEU A 35 8.65 -49.34 28.91
CA LEU A 35 8.47 -50.50 27.99
C LEU A 35 7.39 -50.24 26.92
N ASN A 36 7.72 -50.65 25.70
CA ASN A 36 6.82 -50.80 24.56
C ASN A 36 5.79 -51.93 24.80
N VAL A 37 4.60 -51.82 24.19
CA VAL A 37 4.00 -52.76 23.21
C VAL A 37 2.45 -52.77 23.27
N THR A 38 1.86 -52.44 22.10
CA THR A 38 0.55 -52.85 21.52
C THR A 38 -0.81 -52.19 21.83
N LYS A 39 -1.47 -51.87 20.69
CA LYS A 39 -2.90 -52.04 20.30
C LYS A 39 -3.91 -50.89 20.52
N LYS A 40 -4.21 -50.25 19.38
CA LYS A 40 -5.52 -49.72 18.89
C LYS A 40 -6.73 -49.84 19.84
N ARG A 41 -7.28 -48.69 20.24
CA ARG A 41 -8.65 -48.19 19.90
C ARG A 41 -8.97 -46.85 20.60
N LYS A 42 -9.53 -45.91 19.81
CA LYS A 42 -10.50 -44.83 20.13
C LYS A 42 -10.63 -44.33 21.59
N LEU A 43 -10.32 -43.05 21.81
CA LEU A 43 -11.21 -41.92 22.19
C LEU A 43 -10.42 -40.82 22.93
N ASN A 44 -10.76 -39.56 22.62
CA ASN A 44 -10.60 -38.29 23.35
C ASN A 44 -9.31 -37.99 24.14
N CYS A 45 -8.66 -36.89 23.78
CA CYS A 45 -8.09 -35.95 24.75
C CYS A 45 -8.40 -34.52 24.27
N ASP A 46 -9.11 -33.80 25.13
CA ASP A 46 -9.24 -32.35 25.13
C ASP A 46 -7.86 -31.71 25.36
N GLU A 47 -7.47 -30.78 24.49
CA GLU A 47 -6.62 -29.65 24.88
C GLU A 47 -7.23 -28.40 24.22
N SER A 48 -7.58 -27.46 25.08
CA SER A 48 -8.16 -26.16 24.81
C SER A 48 -7.13 -25.25 24.18
N ASP A 49 -7.32 -24.93 22.90
CA ASP A 49 -6.82 -23.71 22.28
C ASP A 49 -8.03 -23.08 21.54
N ASP A 50 -8.66 -22.12 22.21
CA ASP A 50 -9.70 -21.25 21.65
C ASP A 50 -9.06 -20.30 20.61
N ASP A 51 -8.85 -20.80 19.41
CA ASP A 51 -8.68 -19.97 18.20
C ASP A 51 -9.89 -20.23 17.29
N ASP A 52 -11.01 -19.56 17.62
CA ASP A 52 -12.18 -19.40 16.73
C ASP A 52 -11.79 -18.53 15.52
N ASP A 53 -11.02 -19.11 14.59
CA ASP A 53 -10.86 -18.62 13.21
C ASP A 53 -11.84 -19.38 12.28
N ASP A 54 -13.13 -19.29 12.58
CA ASP A 54 -14.21 -19.60 11.64
C ASP A 54 -14.31 -18.47 10.60
N ASP A 55 -13.41 -18.48 9.62
CA ASP A 55 -13.54 -17.70 8.39
C ASP A 55 -13.42 -18.60 7.15
N ASP A 56 -14.15 -19.73 7.18
CA ASP A 56 -14.53 -20.51 6.00
C ASP A 56 -15.65 -19.77 5.23
N ASN A 57 -15.35 -18.55 4.80
CA ASN A 57 -16.04 -17.95 3.67
C ASN A 57 -15.22 -18.32 2.43
N ASP A 58 -15.54 -19.47 1.84
CA ASP A 58 -15.19 -19.83 0.47
C ASP A 58 -15.77 -18.76 -0.49
N GLU A 59 -15.06 -17.64 -0.59
CA GLU A 59 -15.24 -16.60 -1.57
C GLU A 59 -14.80 -17.21 -2.90
N PHE A 60 -15.67 -18.01 -3.51
CA PHE A 60 -15.54 -18.37 -4.92
C PHE A 60 -15.44 -17.04 -5.68
N PRO A 61 -14.31 -16.75 -6.34
CA PRO A 61 -14.29 -15.66 -7.29
C PRO A 61 -15.33 -16.02 -8.34
N SER A 62 -16.42 -15.27 -8.30
CA SER A 62 -17.32 -15.17 -9.42
C SER A 62 -16.47 -14.61 -10.55
N ASP A 63 -15.82 -15.50 -11.32
CA ASP A 63 -15.24 -15.18 -12.62
C ASP A 63 -16.43 -14.83 -13.52
N PHE A 64 -16.92 -13.61 -13.31
CA PHE A 64 -17.45 -12.85 -14.40
C PHE A 64 -16.27 -12.56 -15.31
N GLU A 65 -16.26 -13.21 -16.47
CA GLU A 65 -15.79 -12.54 -17.68
C GLU A 65 -16.73 -11.35 -17.98
N GLU A 66 -16.80 -10.38 -17.07
CA GLU A 66 -17.16 -9.02 -17.43
C GLU A 66 -15.89 -8.43 -18.04
N ILE A 67 -15.85 -8.55 -19.37
CA ILE A 67 -15.10 -7.59 -20.17
C ILE A 67 -15.64 -6.24 -19.74
N ALA A 68 -14.81 -5.45 -19.06
CA ALA A 68 -15.10 -4.05 -18.83
C ALA A 68 -15.18 -3.39 -20.21
N LEU A 69 -16.37 -3.40 -20.81
CA LEU A 69 -16.75 -2.38 -21.76
C LEU A 69 -16.75 -1.09 -20.95
N ASP A 70 -16.01 -0.11 -21.46
CA ASP A 70 -15.80 1.20 -20.88
C ASP A 70 -17.13 1.73 -20.27
N ASP A 71 -17.18 1.90 -18.94
CA ASP A 71 -18.37 2.38 -18.19
C ASP A 71 -18.80 3.81 -18.58
N SER A 72 -18.09 4.43 -19.53
CA SER A 72 -18.42 5.75 -20.08
C SER A 72 -19.70 5.79 -20.94
N ILE A 73 -20.35 4.65 -21.23
CA ILE A 73 -21.55 4.59 -22.11
C ILE A 73 -22.87 4.38 -21.35
N ILE A 74 -22.87 4.14 -20.03
CA ILE A 74 -24.11 4.02 -19.23
C ILE A 74 -24.12 5.09 -18.12
N SER A 75 -24.14 6.36 -18.51
CA SER A 75 -24.46 7.46 -17.59
C SER A 75 -25.54 8.37 -18.18
N SER A 76 -26.72 7.79 -18.37
CA SER A 76 -27.94 8.59 -18.46
C SER A 76 -29.10 7.77 -17.90
N ASN A 77 -29.27 7.83 -16.58
CA ASN A 77 -30.58 7.74 -15.94
C ASN A 77 -30.48 8.36 -14.55
N ASN A 78 -31.05 9.56 -14.44
CA ASN A 78 -31.28 10.28 -13.20
C ASN A 78 -32.17 9.44 -12.28
N VAL A 79 -31.64 9.05 -11.11
CA VAL A 79 -32.49 8.80 -9.94
C VAL A 79 -31.82 9.42 -8.73
N SER A 80 -32.42 10.51 -8.28
CA SER A 80 -32.14 11.17 -7.01
C SER A 80 -32.45 10.19 -5.87
N GLN A 81 -31.47 9.81 -5.05
CA GLN A 81 -31.74 9.05 -3.82
C GLN A 81 -30.96 9.61 -2.62
N ARG A 82 -31.76 9.93 -1.61
CA ARG A 82 -31.42 10.49 -0.30
C ARG A 82 -30.42 9.62 0.45
N ILE A 83 -29.60 10.28 1.26
CA ILE A 83 -28.70 9.66 2.23
C ILE A 83 -29.54 9.25 3.45
N ASP A 84 -29.90 7.97 3.53
CA ASP A 84 -30.43 7.38 4.76
C ASP A 84 -29.29 6.65 5.48
N VAL A 85 -28.90 7.18 6.65
CA VAL A 85 -27.94 6.55 7.56
C VAL A 85 -28.69 5.49 8.36
N VAL A 86 -28.40 4.21 8.13
CA VAL A 86 -29.05 3.11 8.87
C VAL A 86 -28.03 2.33 9.69
N THR A 87 -28.24 2.39 11.00
CA THR A 87 -27.54 1.67 12.06
C THR A 87 -27.82 0.16 11.99
N LEU A 88 -26.77 -0.66 12.02
CA LEU A 88 -26.89 -2.12 12.10
C LEU A 88 -27.34 -2.53 13.50
N LYS A 89 -28.60 -2.94 13.66
CA LYS A 89 -29.03 -3.80 14.78
C LYS A 89 -28.97 -5.25 14.34
N ASN A 90 -28.27 -6.08 15.10
CA ASN A 90 -28.28 -7.53 14.97
C ASN A 90 -29.72 -8.06 15.14
N VAL A 91 -30.24 -8.79 14.16
CA VAL A 91 -31.38 -9.69 14.36
C VAL A 91 -31.10 -11.01 13.65
N SER A 92 -31.31 -12.08 14.39
CA SER A 92 -31.16 -13.47 14.01
C SER A 92 -32.33 -14.00 13.15
N SER A 93 -31.94 -14.84 12.17
CA SER A 93 -32.65 -15.98 11.58
C SER A 93 -33.67 -15.81 10.43
N ASN A 94 -33.35 -16.55 9.35
CA ASN A 94 -34.17 -17.28 8.37
C ASN A 94 -34.71 -16.57 7.11
N GLY A 95 -34.05 -16.86 5.98
CA GLY A 95 -34.67 -16.81 4.65
C GLY A 95 -33.65 -16.70 3.50
N SER A 96 -33.65 -17.67 2.58
CA SER A 96 -32.69 -17.84 1.47
C SER A 96 -32.68 -16.73 0.39
N SER A 97 -33.29 -15.57 0.64
CA SER A 97 -33.24 -14.38 -0.23
C SER A 97 -32.35 -13.24 0.31
N GLU A 98 -31.95 -13.26 1.59
CA GLU A 98 -31.14 -12.21 2.25
C GLU A 98 -29.66 -12.19 1.84
N LYS A 99 -29.10 -13.34 1.44
CA LYS A 99 -27.65 -13.44 1.12
C LYS A 99 -27.19 -12.51 -0.01
N THR A 100 -28.08 -12.19 -0.96
CA THR A 100 -27.74 -11.32 -2.11
C THR A 100 -27.81 -9.83 -1.78
N THR A 101 -28.71 -9.43 -0.87
CA THR A 101 -28.81 -8.06 -0.36
C THR A 101 -27.63 -7.73 0.55
N ASP A 102 -27.21 -8.69 1.37
CA ASP A 102 -26.05 -8.56 2.27
C ASP A 102 -24.74 -8.44 1.49
N PHE A 103 -24.53 -9.24 0.44
CA PHE A 103 -23.34 -9.13 -0.40
C PHE A 103 -23.24 -7.78 -1.14
N LYS A 104 -24.37 -7.27 -1.65
CA LYS A 104 -24.42 -5.94 -2.27
C LYS A 104 -24.10 -4.84 -1.25
N LEU A 105 -24.63 -4.96 -0.04
CA LEU A 105 -24.37 -4.03 1.06
C LEU A 105 -22.89 -4.05 1.47
N ILE A 106 -22.31 -5.25 1.65
CA ILE A 106 -20.88 -5.45 1.96
C ILE A 106 -20.00 -4.79 0.90
N ASN A 107 -20.29 -4.99 -0.39
CA ASN A 107 -19.52 -4.38 -1.47
C ASN A 107 -19.66 -2.85 -1.53
N ARG A 108 -20.86 -2.33 -1.23
CA ARG A 108 -21.09 -0.88 -1.08
C ARG A 108 -20.26 -0.32 0.09
N LEU A 109 -20.22 -1.01 1.23
CA LEU A 109 -19.42 -0.60 2.38
C LEU A 109 -17.91 -0.64 2.09
N LYS A 110 -17.41 -1.72 1.48
CA LYS A 110 -16.00 -1.82 1.02
C LYS A 110 -15.65 -0.67 0.07
N SER A 111 -16.54 -0.35 -0.87
CA SER A 111 -16.36 0.78 -1.81
C SER A 111 -16.38 2.16 -1.13
N SER A 112 -17.25 2.34 -0.14
CA SER A 112 -17.32 3.56 0.68
C SER A 112 -16.06 3.76 1.52
N ARG A 113 -15.61 2.72 2.25
CA ARG A 113 -14.35 2.75 3.01
C ARG A 113 -13.14 3.00 2.11
N PHE A 114 -13.11 2.42 0.91
CA PHE A 114 -12.07 2.71 -0.07
C PHE A 114 -12.07 4.17 -0.54
N SER A 115 -13.25 4.76 -0.75
CA SER A 115 -13.39 6.18 -1.10
C SER A 115 -12.91 7.09 0.04
N MET A 116 -13.27 6.76 1.28
CA MET A 116 -12.77 7.44 2.50
C MET A 116 -11.26 7.35 2.63
N HIS A 117 -10.67 6.16 2.39
CA HIS A 117 -9.22 5.96 2.37
C HIS A 117 -8.54 6.90 1.35
N CYS A 118 -9.09 7.00 0.14
CA CYS A 118 -8.55 7.87 -0.91
C CYS A 118 -8.65 9.37 -0.55
N MET A 119 -9.78 9.80 0.01
CA MET A 119 -9.95 11.18 0.49
C MET A 119 -9.00 11.50 1.64
N HIS A 120 -8.89 10.60 2.62
CA HIS A 120 -7.98 10.76 3.74
C HIS A 120 -6.52 10.88 3.29
N MET A 121 -6.11 10.07 2.30
CA MET A 121 -4.78 10.17 1.70
C MET A 121 -4.50 11.54 1.10
N ILE A 122 -5.43 12.08 0.32
CA ILE A 122 -5.29 13.42 -0.26
C ILE A 122 -5.17 14.47 0.85
N SER A 123 -6.05 14.44 1.85
CA SER A 123 -6.04 15.38 2.97
C SER A 123 -4.72 15.36 3.74
N LEU A 124 -4.17 14.18 4.05
CA LEU A 124 -2.91 14.05 4.77
C LEU A 124 -1.71 14.49 3.94
N MET A 125 -1.70 14.22 2.63
CA MET A 125 -0.63 14.69 1.74
C MET A 125 -0.67 16.22 1.57
N ILE A 126 -1.86 16.82 1.47
CA ILE A 126 -2.02 18.29 1.47
C ILE A 126 -1.57 18.87 2.82
N HIS A 127 -1.98 18.26 3.93
CA HIS A 127 -1.52 18.65 5.27
C HIS A 127 0.02 18.66 5.34
N LEU A 128 0.67 17.57 4.89
CA LEU A 128 2.12 17.47 4.84
C LEU A 128 2.74 18.59 4.00
N TYR A 129 2.17 18.89 2.84
CA TYR A 129 2.63 19.97 1.97
C TYR A 129 2.56 21.34 2.69
N ILE A 130 1.41 21.67 3.28
CA ILE A 130 1.21 22.94 4.00
C ILE A 130 2.15 23.01 5.21
N ARG A 131 2.28 21.94 5.99
CA ARG A 131 3.25 21.88 7.11
C ARG A 131 4.66 22.10 6.62
N ASN A 132 5.07 21.46 5.53
CA ASN A 132 6.40 21.64 5.01
C ASN A 132 6.68 23.12 4.73
N GLN A 133 5.78 23.82 4.01
CA GLN A 133 5.87 25.26 3.73
C GLN A 133 6.11 26.09 4.99
N TRP A 134 5.41 25.76 6.08
CA TRP A 134 5.58 26.44 7.37
C TRP A 134 7.00 26.25 7.92
N LEU A 135 7.61 25.08 7.73
CA LEU A 135 8.97 24.80 8.20
C LEU A 135 10.05 25.58 7.42
N GLN A 136 9.73 26.07 6.22
CA GLN A 136 10.63 26.96 5.46
C GLN A 136 10.49 28.44 5.86
N ASP A 137 9.53 28.80 6.71
CA ASP A 137 9.35 30.19 7.16
C ASP A 137 10.63 30.72 7.84
N GLN A 138 11.15 31.84 7.32
CA GLN A 138 12.41 32.39 7.79
C GLN A 138 12.32 32.91 9.23
N GLU A 139 11.15 33.41 9.64
CA GLU A 139 10.96 33.91 11.01
C GLU A 139 10.96 32.76 12.01
N LEU A 140 10.23 31.67 11.71
CA LEU A 140 10.24 30.43 12.49
C LEU A 140 11.67 29.90 12.68
N GLN A 141 12.42 29.77 11.58
CA GLN A 141 13.81 29.32 11.63
C GLN A 141 14.69 30.26 12.47
N LYS A 142 14.50 31.58 12.37
CA LYS A 142 15.22 32.57 13.19
C LYS A 142 14.90 32.39 14.68
N ILE A 143 13.63 32.17 15.05
CA ILE A 143 13.20 31.92 16.43
C ILE A 143 13.91 30.69 16.99
N LEU A 144 13.88 29.57 16.26
CA LEU A 144 14.48 28.31 16.68
C LEU A 144 16.01 28.41 16.76
N LYS A 145 16.68 28.99 15.76
CA LYS A 145 18.15 29.19 15.80
C LYS A 145 18.62 30.05 16.96
N LYS A 146 17.81 31.03 17.40
CA LYS A 146 18.15 31.88 18.55
C LYS A 146 18.18 31.10 19.86
N LYS A 147 17.52 29.93 19.95
CA LYS A 147 17.58 29.02 21.11
C LYS A 147 18.95 28.35 21.26
N LEU A 148 19.72 28.24 20.19
CA LEU A 148 21.07 27.69 20.22
C LEU A 148 22.12 28.76 20.56
N SER A 149 23.17 28.35 21.26
CA SER A 149 24.29 29.24 21.62
C SER A 149 24.95 29.85 20.37
N LYS A 150 25.51 31.07 20.51
CA LYS A 150 26.20 31.74 19.40
C LYS A 150 27.41 30.94 18.91
N ASP A 151 28.12 30.30 19.83
CA ASP A 151 29.33 29.54 19.52
C ASP A 151 29.02 28.24 18.76
N PHE A 152 27.94 27.54 19.14
CA PHE A 152 27.49 26.37 18.39
C PHE A 152 27.12 26.74 16.95
N ARG A 153 26.38 27.84 16.76
CA ARG A 153 26.03 28.34 15.42
C ARG A 153 27.26 28.69 14.59
N LYS A 154 28.29 29.31 15.19
CA LYS A 154 29.56 29.59 14.52
C LYS A 154 30.29 28.30 14.11
N LYS A 155 30.31 27.28 14.97
CA LYS A 155 30.90 25.95 14.67
C LYS A 155 30.23 25.30 13.46
N VAL A 156 28.89 25.25 13.44
CA VAL A 156 28.14 24.69 12.30
C VAL A 156 28.40 25.47 11.01
N LYS A 157 28.45 26.80 11.08
CA LYS A 157 28.78 27.63 9.90
C LYS A 157 30.18 27.32 9.36
N LYS A 158 31.19 27.25 10.24
CA LYS A 158 32.57 26.92 9.88
C LYS A 158 32.68 25.51 9.29
N PHE A 159 31.91 24.55 9.80
CA PHE A 159 31.82 23.21 9.24
C PHE A 159 31.35 23.24 7.78
N PHE A 160 30.25 23.93 7.46
CA PHE A 160 29.77 24.05 6.08
C PHE A 160 30.69 24.84 5.14
N GLU A 161 31.50 25.76 5.67
CA GLU A 161 32.54 26.43 4.89
C GLU A 161 33.64 25.43 4.51
N ARG A 162 34.07 24.58 5.44
CA ARG A 162 35.07 23.52 5.19
C ARG A 162 34.59 22.45 4.21
N THR A 163 33.32 22.04 4.27
CA THR A 163 32.78 21.03 3.34
C THR A 163 32.78 21.50 1.88
N LYS A 164 32.86 22.82 1.62
CA LYS A 164 32.94 23.37 0.25
C LYS A 164 34.36 23.36 -0.31
N THR A 165 35.38 23.45 0.55
CA THR A 165 36.79 23.60 0.16
C THR A 165 37.54 22.28 0.16
N SER A 166 37.15 21.33 1.00
CA SER A 166 37.82 20.04 1.17
C SER A 166 37.50 19.07 0.02
N LYS A 167 38.54 18.51 -0.59
CA LYS A 167 38.44 17.46 -1.62
C LYS A 167 39.21 16.18 -1.27
N GLU A 168 40.05 16.21 -0.23
CA GLU A 168 40.86 15.08 0.21
C GLU A 168 40.02 14.05 0.99
N ASP A 169 40.39 12.77 0.86
CA ASP A 169 39.61 11.65 1.42
C ASP A 169 39.67 11.60 2.96
N ASP A 170 40.83 11.89 3.58
CA ASP A 170 40.99 11.92 5.04
C ASP A 170 40.15 13.02 5.70
N ASP A 171 40.07 14.18 5.04
CA ASP A 171 39.21 15.29 5.45
C ASP A 171 37.72 14.90 5.40
N GLN A 172 37.29 14.13 4.39
CA GLN A 172 35.91 13.67 4.28
C GLN A 172 35.51 12.74 5.43
N VAL A 173 36.40 11.83 5.85
CA VAL A 173 36.16 10.95 7.00
C VAL A 173 36.02 11.76 8.28
N GLN A 174 36.87 12.77 8.49
CA GLN A 174 36.78 13.63 9.66
C GLN A 174 35.50 14.49 9.66
N LEU A 175 35.13 15.03 8.51
CA LEU A 175 33.88 15.78 8.33
C LEU A 175 32.65 14.90 8.59
N ALA A 176 32.67 13.64 8.16
CA ALA A 176 31.60 12.69 8.43
C ALA A 176 31.42 12.43 9.94
N LYS A 177 32.54 12.25 10.67
CA LYS A 177 32.52 12.09 12.14
C LYS A 177 32.01 13.35 12.84
N GLU A 178 32.42 14.53 12.38
CA GLU A 178 31.95 15.81 12.91
C GLU A 178 30.46 16.03 12.66
N PHE A 179 29.98 15.70 11.45
CA PHE A 179 28.58 15.75 11.06
C PHE A 179 27.71 14.83 11.92
N HIS A 180 28.13 13.58 12.10
CA HIS A 180 27.44 12.63 12.98
C HIS A 180 27.30 13.18 14.42
N LYS A 181 28.37 13.78 14.97
CA LYS A 181 28.33 14.44 16.28
C LYS A 181 27.34 15.60 16.31
N PHE A 182 27.24 16.40 15.25
CA PHE A 182 26.24 17.48 15.19
C PHE A 182 24.81 16.94 15.25
N VAL A 183 24.49 15.91 14.45
CA VAL A 183 23.15 15.30 14.44
C VAL A 183 22.81 14.76 15.83
N VAL A 184 23.68 13.92 16.41
CA VAL A 184 23.48 13.34 17.75
C VAL A 184 23.31 14.41 18.83
N ASN A 185 24.18 15.43 18.85
CA ASN A 185 24.12 16.48 19.87
C ASN A 185 22.88 17.36 19.71
N LEU A 186 22.45 17.65 18.48
CA LEU A 186 21.24 18.41 18.22
C LEU A 186 20.00 17.63 18.61
N THR A 187 19.94 16.33 18.32
CA THR A 187 18.85 15.45 18.75
C THR A 187 18.72 15.46 20.28
N ARG A 188 19.82 15.21 21.00
CA ARG A 188 19.82 15.23 22.48
C ARG A 188 19.46 16.60 23.05
N TRP A 189 20.05 17.65 22.50
CA TRP A 189 19.73 19.01 22.93
C TRP A 189 18.24 19.29 22.74
N PHE A 190 17.66 18.89 21.61
CA PHE A 190 16.24 19.13 21.36
C PHE A 190 15.35 18.32 22.33
N GLN A 191 15.64 17.03 22.53
CA GLN A 191 14.94 16.16 23.47
C GLN A 191 14.94 16.73 24.91
N LEU A 192 16.08 17.24 25.37
CA LEU A 192 16.21 17.80 26.73
C LEU A 192 15.49 19.13 26.92
N ASN A 193 15.34 19.93 25.86
CA ASN A 193 14.79 21.28 25.96
C ASN A 193 13.32 21.34 25.54
N PHE A 194 12.81 20.35 24.79
CA PHE A 194 11.45 20.32 24.31
C PHE A 194 10.49 19.73 25.35
N ARG A 195 9.36 20.42 25.60
CA ARG A 195 8.33 19.96 26.55
C ARG A 195 7.19 19.25 25.81
N LEU A 196 7.02 17.95 26.08
CA LEU A 196 5.95 17.15 25.50
C LEU A 196 4.58 17.45 26.13
N GLU A 197 3.74 18.13 25.37
CA GLU A 197 2.38 18.56 25.76
C GLU A 197 1.35 18.14 24.70
N GLY A 198 0.27 17.50 25.12
CA GLY A 198 -0.86 17.15 24.25
C GLY A 198 -0.63 15.88 23.43
N HIS A 199 -1.49 15.68 22.44
CA HIS A 199 -1.67 14.41 21.74
C HIS A 199 -1.37 14.54 20.24
N GLY A 200 -0.62 13.59 19.67
CA GLY A 200 -0.32 13.51 18.23
C GLY A 200 -1.45 12.95 17.36
N LEU A 201 -1.25 12.98 16.04
CA LEU A 201 -2.08 12.32 15.05
C LEU A 201 -2.05 10.79 15.22
N ARG A 202 -3.23 10.17 15.20
CA ARG A 202 -3.44 8.72 15.39
C ARG A 202 -4.26 8.12 14.26
N HIS A 203 -4.07 6.82 14.06
CA HIS A 203 -5.01 6.00 13.32
C HIS A 203 -6.21 5.70 14.23
N ASN A 204 -7.34 6.36 13.96
CA ASN A 204 -8.50 6.37 14.84
C ASN A 204 -9.52 5.26 14.56
N GLY A 205 -9.42 4.58 13.41
CA GLY A 205 -10.37 3.53 13.00
C GLY A 205 -11.82 4.01 12.82
N TYR A 206 -12.70 3.11 12.39
CA TYR A 206 -14.13 3.39 12.18
C TYR A 206 -14.95 3.20 13.46
N LEU A 207 -15.78 4.19 13.82
CA LEU A 207 -16.80 4.02 14.86
C LEU A 207 -17.86 3.00 14.40
N LYS A 208 -18.25 2.09 15.28
CA LYS A 208 -19.32 1.13 15.02
C LYS A 208 -20.70 1.80 14.87
N ASP A 209 -20.92 2.86 15.64
CA ASP A 209 -22.14 3.67 15.58
C ASP A 209 -21.79 5.17 15.71
N PRO A 210 -21.48 5.85 14.59
CA PRO A 210 -21.04 7.25 14.62
C PRO A 210 -22.10 8.24 15.11
N LEU A 211 -23.39 7.89 15.02
CA LEU A 211 -24.49 8.80 15.35
C LEU A 211 -24.81 8.81 16.85
N ASN A 212 -24.62 7.68 17.52
CA ASN A 212 -25.00 7.51 18.93
C ASN A 212 -23.83 7.58 19.91
N LEU A 213 -22.58 7.58 19.42
CA LEU A 213 -21.38 7.61 20.27
C LEU A 213 -20.80 9.03 20.36
N LYS A 214 -20.39 9.44 21.57
CA LYS A 214 -19.63 10.68 21.77
C LYS A 214 -18.18 10.44 21.31
N SER A 215 -17.71 11.22 20.34
CA SER A 215 -16.36 11.11 19.77
C SER A 215 -15.24 11.15 20.81
N ASN A 216 -15.42 11.92 21.89
CA ASN A 216 -14.43 12.07 22.96
C ASN A 216 -14.14 10.75 23.69
N ASP A 217 -15.03 9.76 23.58
CA ASP A 217 -14.86 8.44 24.20
C ASP A 217 -13.87 7.54 23.46
N TYR A 218 -13.58 7.88 22.22
CA TYR A 218 -12.71 7.10 21.34
C TYR A 218 -11.46 7.88 20.92
N TYR A 219 -11.52 9.21 20.93
CA TYR A 219 -10.48 10.07 20.37
C TYR A 219 -9.95 11.06 21.39
N TYR A 220 -8.62 11.25 21.38
CA TYR A 220 -7.98 12.32 22.13
C TYR A 220 -8.35 13.66 21.51
N ASN A 221 -8.72 14.63 22.36
CA ASN A 221 -8.95 15.99 21.90
C ASN A 221 -7.62 16.60 21.45
N PHE A 222 -7.56 16.95 20.17
CA PHE A 222 -6.46 17.71 19.59
C PHE A 222 -6.98 19.10 19.24
N GLU A 223 -6.38 20.14 19.83
CA GLU A 223 -6.67 21.51 19.42
C GLU A 223 -6.02 21.77 18.06
N PRO A 224 -6.80 22.12 17.02
CA PRO A 224 -6.25 22.34 15.70
C PRO A 224 -5.33 23.56 15.69
N ILE A 225 -4.23 23.46 14.94
CA ILE A 225 -3.30 24.57 14.74
C ILE A 225 -3.82 25.46 13.62
N GLU A 226 -4.48 26.55 13.98
CA GLU A 226 -5.18 27.43 13.03
C GLU A 226 -4.22 28.17 12.09
N SER A 227 -3.11 28.70 12.60
CA SER A 227 -2.21 29.55 11.81
C SER A 227 -0.71 29.28 12.02
N LEU A 228 0.10 29.72 11.05
CA LEU A 228 1.56 29.73 11.15
C LEU A 228 2.04 30.64 12.30
N GLN A 229 1.26 31.68 12.63
CA GLN A 229 1.55 32.58 13.72
C GLN A 229 1.42 31.87 15.07
N ASP A 230 0.35 31.09 15.24
CA ASP A 230 0.15 30.24 16.42
C ASP A 230 1.25 29.19 16.52
N PHE A 231 1.63 28.59 15.38
CA PHE A 231 2.73 27.64 15.34
C PHE A 231 4.06 28.24 15.86
N LYS A 232 4.34 29.49 15.48
CA LYS A 232 5.50 30.24 15.97
C LYS A 232 5.39 30.61 17.45
N ILE A 233 4.24 31.13 17.88
CA ILE A 233 4.07 31.73 19.22
C ILE A 233 3.84 30.66 20.29
N LEU A 234 2.91 29.73 20.05
CA LEU A 234 2.50 28.73 21.02
C LEU A 234 3.54 27.62 21.16
N TYR A 235 4.12 27.16 20.05
CA TYR A 235 5.02 26.00 20.04
C TYR A 235 6.48 26.38 19.88
N ALA A 236 6.87 27.12 18.85
CA ALA A 236 8.30 27.36 18.58
C ALA A 236 8.98 28.26 19.63
N LYS A 237 8.32 29.35 20.07
CA LYS A 237 8.88 30.23 21.11
C LYS A 237 9.00 29.54 22.47
N GLN A 238 8.05 28.68 22.82
CA GLN A 238 8.03 27.97 24.10
C GLN A 238 8.77 26.63 24.07
N LEU A 239 9.08 26.13 22.87
CA LEU A 239 9.69 24.82 22.60
C LEU A 239 8.88 23.69 23.26
N LYS A 240 7.59 23.64 22.94
CA LYS A 240 6.63 22.68 23.50
C LYS A 240 5.62 22.19 22.45
N GLY A 241 4.92 21.11 22.75
CA GLY A 241 3.86 20.55 21.91
C GLY A 241 3.88 19.03 21.92
N ASN A 242 3.10 18.40 21.04
CA ASN A 242 3.08 16.95 20.91
C ASN A 242 4.32 16.44 20.14
N ARG A 243 4.44 15.11 20.01
CA ARG A 243 5.58 14.49 19.30
C ARG A 243 5.69 14.95 17.84
N ASP A 244 4.57 15.11 17.14
CA ASP A 244 4.53 15.51 15.73
C ASP A 244 5.07 16.94 15.54
N ILE A 245 4.62 17.88 16.38
CA ILE A 245 5.09 19.27 16.39
C ILE A 245 6.58 19.31 16.71
N ALA A 246 7.03 18.47 17.64
CA ALA A 246 8.44 18.40 18.02
C ALA A 246 9.33 18.09 16.82
N VAL A 247 8.99 17.05 16.04
CA VAL A 247 9.72 16.67 14.83
C VAL A 247 9.67 17.79 13.78
N GLN A 248 8.50 18.38 13.57
CA GLN A 248 8.33 19.49 12.63
C GLN A 248 9.23 20.70 12.99
N LEU A 249 9.25 21.10 14.25
CA LEU A 249 10.12 22.18 14.74
C LEU A 249 11.61 21.80 14.65
N PHE A 250 11.96 20.55 14.94
CA PHE A 250 13.33 20.07 14.79
C PHE A 250 13.80 20.14 13.33
N VAL A 251 12.96 19.72 12.38
CA VAL A 251 13.24 19.85 10.94
C VAL A 251 13.44 21.32 10.55
N SER A 252 12.59 22.24 11.02
CA SER A 252 12.74 23.67 10.75
C SER A 252 14.05 24.22 11.34
N LEU A 253 14.41 23.82 12.56
CA LEU A 253 15.68 24.19 13.20
C LEU A 253 16.88 23.74 12.35
N LEU A 254 16.91 22.47 11.95
CA LEU A 254 18.01 21.91 11.15
C LEU A 254 18.12 22.60 9.78
N ARG A 255 16.99 22.83 9.10
CA ARG A 255 16.96 23.60 7.84
C ARG A 255 17.48 25.03 8.05
N GLY A 256 17.10 25.67 9.15
CA GLY A 256 17.61 26.99 9.53
C GLY A 256 19.13 27.00 9.76
N LEU A 257 19.72 25.90 10.22
CA LEU A 257 21.18 25.75 10.35
C LEU A 257 21.89 25.49 9.02
N GLY A 258 21.15 25.17 7.95
CA GLY A 258 21.68 24.91 6.62
C GLY A 258 21.77 23.42 6.25
N PHE A 259 21.27 22.52 7.10
CA PHE A 259 21.24 21.09 6.80
C PHE A 259 20.18 20.75 5.73
N GLU A 260 20.50 19.82 4.83
CA GLU A 260 19.51 19.22 3.94
C GLU A 260 18.68 18.19 4.73
N VAL A 261 17.42 18.54 5.00
CA VAL A 261 16.52 17.69 5.80
C VAL A 261 15.19 17.48 5.10
N ARG A 262 14.75 16.23 5.07
CA ARG A 262 13.40 15.84 4.67
C ARG A 262 12.56 15.55 5.91
N LEU A 263 11.32 16.03 5.88
CA LEU A 263 10.30 15.61 6.83
C LEU A 263 9.68 14.31 6.31
N CYS A 264 9.66 13.26 7.11
CA CYS A 264 9.04 11.99 6.79
C CYS A 264 7.72 11.83 7.53
N PHE A 265 6.73 11.26 6.85
CA PHE A 265 5.39 11.08 7.37
C PHE A 265 4.86 9.71 6.97
N SER A 266 4.63 8.85 7.96
CA SER A 266 3.81 7.65 7.82
C SER A 266 2.35 8.05 7.81
N LEU A 267 1.66 7.93 6.68
CA LEU A 267 0.27 8.36 6.55
C LEU A 267 -0.65 7.47 7.42
N PRO A 268 -1.30 7.98 8.49
CA PRO A 268 -2.19 7.19 9.35
C PRO A 268 -3.57 6.97 8.69
N LEU A 269 -3.57 6.33 7.53
CA LEU A 269 -4.78 6.15 6.70
C LEU A 269 -5.79 5.22 7.36
N LEU A 270 -7.07 5.51 7.15
CA LEU A 270 -8.15 4.59 7.50
C LEU A 270 -8.08 3.38 6.57
N GLY A 271 -8.23 2.17 7.11
CA GLY A 271 -8.27 0.98 6.28
C GLY A 271 -9.51 0.94 5.40
N TYR A 272 -9.49 0.08 4.39
CA TYR A 272 -10.66 -0.20 3.55
C TYR A 272 -11.19 -1.62 3.76
N SER A 273 -10.57 -2.40 4.65
CA SER A 273 -11.05 -3.73 4.99
C SER A 273 -12.26 -3.62 5.92
N LEU A 274 -13.01 -4.72 6.04
CA LEU A 274 -14.07 -4.85 7.04
C LEU A 274 -13.56 -5.50 8.35
N ASP A 275 -12.25 -5.71 8.45
CA ASP A 275 -11.61 -6.33 9.60
C ASP A 275 -11.90 -5.55 10.90
N LYS A 276 -12.06 -6.29 12.00
CA LYS A 276 -12.26 -5.70 13.34
C LYS A 276 -11.12 -4.74 13.72
N ALA A 277 -9.91 -4.99 13.21
CA ALA A 277 -8.72 -4.16 13.43
C ALA A 277 -8.83 -2.74 12.86
N ASP A 278 -9.65 -2.53 11.82
CA ASP A 278 -9.87 -1.20 11.23
C ASP A 278 -10.93 -0.37 12.02
N ASN A 279 -11.56 -0.95 13.06
CA ASN A 279 -12.54 -0.25 13.88
C ASN A 279 -11.87 0.51 15.05
N ALA A 280 -12.51 1.60 15.47
CA ALA A 280 -12.06 2.42 16.59
C ALA A 280 -12.11 1.63 17.90
N ILE A 281 -11.05 1.77 18.71
CA ILE A 281 -10.95 1.16 20.04
C ILE A 281 -11.31 2.24 21.09
N PRO A 282 -12.24 1.96 22.03
CA PRO A 282 -12.58 2.91 23.08
C PRO A 282 -11.36 3.28 23.95
N LEU A 283 -11.26 4.55 24.34
CA LEU A 283 -10.25 4.98 25.29
C LEU A 283 -10.62 4.45 26.69
N ASN A 284 -9.68 3.78 27.36
CA ASN A 284 -9.93 3.30 28.72
C ASN A 284 -9.84 4.45 29.75
N TYR A 285 -10.99 5.08 30.00
CA TYR A 285 -11.11 6.25 30.89
C TYR A 285 -10.67 6.02 32.33
N LYS A 286 -10.75 4.78 32.85
CA LYS A 286 -10.35 4.47 34.23
C LYS A 286 -8.84 4.66 34.48
N LYS A 287 -8.03 4.84 33.42
CA LYS A 287 -6.58 5.09 33.51
C LYS A 287 -6.17 6.54 33.18
N LYS A 288 -7.10 7.45 32.86
CA LYS A 288 -6.79 8.82 32.38
C LYS A 288 -6.00 9.69 33.36
N SER A 289 -6.07 9.46 34.67
CA SER A 289 -5.33 10.29 35.65
C SER A 289 -3.81 10.06 35.65
N HIS A 290 -3.30 9.02 34.97
CA HIS A 290 -1.87 8.65 34.98
C HIS A 290 -1.23 8.40 33.61
N VAL A 291 -1.96 8.58 32.49
CA VAL A 291 -1.39 8.38 31.14
C VAL A 291 -0.75 9.68 30.68
N SER A 292 0.58 9.74 30.70
CA SER A 292 1.32 10.85 30.10
C SER A 292 1.12 10.90 28.58
N ASN A 293 1.17 12.10 28.03
CA ASN A 293 1.06 12.43 26.61
C ASN A 293 1.78 11.43 25.67
N ASP A 294 1.05 10.87 24.71
CA ASP A 294 1.53 10.00 23.62
C ASP A 294 2.27 8.71 24.02
N LYS A 295 2.11 8.18 25.25
CA LYS A 295 2.69 6.87 25.64
C LYS A 295 2.18 5.68 24.82
N ASP A 296 1.00 5.80 24.26
CA ASP A 296 0.37 4.81 23.37
C ASP A 296 0.99 4.79 21.95
N MET A 297 1.68 5.87 21.57
CA MET A 297 2.35 6.00 20.27
C MET A 297 3.72 5.32 20.31
N LEU A 298 3.74 3.99 20.23
CA LEU A 298 5.00 3.21 20.25
C LEU A 298 5.85 3.42 19.00
N PHE A 299 5.24 3.87 17.90
CA PHE A 299 5.92 4.13 16.63
C PHE A 299 5.67 5.57 16.18
N PRO A 300 6.63 6.21 15.49
CA PRO A 300 6.49 7.59 15.10
C PRO A 300 5.56 7.73 13.89
N THR A 301 4.74 8.79 13.92
CA THR A 301 3.98 9.24 12.75
C THR A 301 4.85 10.12 11.86
N TYR A 302 5.59 11.06 12.48
CA TYR A 302 6.58 11.91 11.84
C TYR A 302 7.99 11.59 12.33
N TRP A 303 8.96 11.70 11.43
CA TRP A 303 10.39 11.72 11.75
C TRP A 303 11.14 12.53 10.69
N CYS A 304 12.46 12.54 10.70
CA CYS A 304 13.22 13.24 9.66
C CYS A 304 14.40 12.45 9.10
N GLU A 305 14.77 12.80 7.89
CA GLU A 305 15.95 12.28 7.19
C GLU A 305 16.92 13.44 6.96
N VAL A 306 18.11 13.36 7.55
CA VAL A 306 19.16 14.37 7.42
C VAL A 306 20.23 13.85 6.47
N SER A 307 20.41 14.52 5.34
CA SER A 307 21.46 14.15 4.36
C SER A 307 22.80 14.73 4.76
N SER A 308 23.85 13.91 4.69
CA SER A 308 25.22 14.36 4.88
C SER A 308 25.69 15.25 3.72
N PRO A 309 26.35 16.39 3.99
CA PRO A 309 26.85 17.26 2.93
C PRO A 309 28.13 16.72 2.28
N SER A 310 28.87 15.83 2.94
CA SER A 310 30.18 15.34 2.50
C SER A 310 30.20 13.85 2.16
N THR A 311 29.26 13.06 2.71
CA THR A 311 29.20 11.60 2.52
C THR A 311 27.87 11.18 1.90
N PRO A 312 27.82 10.00 1.25
CA PRO A 312 26.59 9.41 0.72
C PRO A 312 25.71 8.82 1.84
N GLU A 313 25.58 9.50 2.97
CA GLU A 313 24.93 8.99 4.18
C GLU A 313 23.68 9.80 4.51
N ILE A 314 22.65 9.13 4.98
CA ILE A 314 21.44 9.73 5.54
C ILE A 314 21.30 9.28 6.98
N PHE A 315 20.96 10.21 7.86
CA PHE A 315 20.55 9.92 9.23
C PHE A 315 19.04 9.95 9.32
N VAL A 316 18.42 8.83 9.67
CA VAL A 316 17.01 8.76 10.03
C VAL A 316 16.91 9.06 11.51
N VAL A 317 16.19 10.13 11.85
CA VAL A 317 16.10 10.64 13.21
C VAL A 317 14.65 10.68 13.68
N ASP A 318 14.37 9.90 14.71
CA ASP A 318 13.20 10.04 15.58
C ASP A 318 13.60 10.72 16.90
N LEU A 319 12.65 11.41 17.54
CA LEU A 319 12.92 12.17 18.76
C LEU A 319 12.42 11.51 20.05
N PHE A 320 11.33 10.74 20.04
CA PHE A 320 10.64 10.40 21.30
C PHE A 320 9.95 9.04 21.33
N SER A 321 9.91 8.30 20.22
CA SER A 321 9.20 7.02 20.16
C SER A 321 10.05 5.86 20.67
N PHE A 322 11.37 5.93 20.54
CA PHE A 322 12.28 4.84 20.95
C PHE A 322 12.95 5.10 22.30
N THR A 323 13.12 4.03 23.07
CA THR A 323 13.83 4.05 24.36
C THR A 323 15.34 4.02 24.17
N ASP A 324 15.84 3.24 23.20
CA ASP A 324 17.24 3.24 22.82
C ASP A 324 17.55 4.45 21.93
N PHE A 325 18.58 5.20 22.32
CA PHE A 325 19.06 6.33 21.54
C PHE A 325 19.67 5.89 20.20
N ALA A 326 20.21 4.67 20.12
CA ALA A 326 20.74 4.14 18.86
C ALA A 326 19.64 4.01 17.79
N ASP A 327 18.43 3.59 18.18
CA ASP A 327 17.27 3.52 17.29
C ASP A 327 16.75 4.92 16.93
N SER A 328 16.87 5.89 17.85
CA SER A 328 16.50 7.28 17.60
C SER A 328 17.35 7.94 16.50
N VAL A 329 18.60 7.52 16.29
CA VAL A 329 19.50 8.08 15.27
C VAL A 329 20.14 6.96 14.45
N SER A 330 19.40 6.50 13.44
CA SER A 330 19.85 5.45 12.54
C SER A 330 20.68 6.03 11.38
N LYS A 331 21.95 5.59 11.28
CA LYS A 331 22.85 5.96 10.18
C LYS A 331 22.70 4.97 9.01
N LEU A 332 22.40 5.48 7.83
CA LEU A 332 22.25 4.70 6.60
C LEU A 332 23.20 5.18 5.51
N THR A 333 23.66 4.25 4.69
CA THR A 333 24.39 4.57 3.46
C THR A 333 23.42 4.55 2.28
N ILE A 334 23.51 5.56 1.39
CA ILE A 334 22.82 5.59 0.10
C ILE A 334 23.67 4.83 -0.92
N PRO A 335 23.27 3.60 -1.32
CA PRO A 335 24.07 2.73 -2.18
C PRO A 335 24.38 3.36 -3.54
N SER A 336 23.43 4.12 -4.09
CA SER A 336 23.60 4.75 -5.41
C SER A 336 24.68 5.83 -5.47
N LEU A 337 25.20 6.28 -4.33
CA LEU A 337 26.25 7.29 -4.27
C LEU A 337 27.62 6.69 -3.88
N VAL A 338 27.71 5.36 -3.72
CA VAL A 338 28.95 4.64 -3.39
C VAL A 338 29.60 4.13 -4.69
N LYS A 339 30.89 4.44 -4.90
CA LYS A 339 31.71 3.82 -5.95
C LYS A 339 32.06 2.39 -5.52
N LEU A 340 31.38 1.41 -6.11
CA LEU A 340 31.52 0.01 -5.74
C LEU A 340 32.68 -0.66 -6.48
N ASN A 341 33.76 -1.01 -5.77
CA ASN A 341 34.83 -1.84 -6.33
C ASN A 341 34.70 -3.33 -5.90
N HIS A 342 34.15 -3.65 -4.71
CA HIS A 342 34.17 -5.03 -4.18
C HIS A 342 32.99 -5.49 -3.28
N LEU A 343 31.95 -4.68 -3.02
CA LEU A 343 30.80 -5.11 -2.19
C LEU A 343 29.67 -5.74 -3.02
N ASP A 344 28.98 -6.74 -2.46
CA ASP A 344 27.72 -7.23 -3.03
C ASP A 344 26.69 -6.09 -3.00
N LYS A 345 26.29 -5.65 -4.20
CA LYS A 345 25.31 -4.59 -4.41
C LYS A 345 24.03 -4.82 -3.61
N ASN A 346 23.62 -6.07 -3.44
CA ASN A 346 22.38 -6.41 -2.75
C ASN A 346 22.47 -6.21 -1.22
N GLU A 347 23.60 -6.53 -0.60
CA GLU A 347 23.79 -6.31 0.84
C GLU A 347 23.83 -4.81 1.16
N LEU A 348 24.54 -4.03 0.34
CA LEU A 348 24.55 -2.58 0.50
C LEU A 348 23.15 -1.98 0.33
N ILE A 349 22.35 -2.46 -0.63
CA ILE A 349 20.95 -2.03 -0.79
C ILE A 349 20.13 -2.38 0.45
N LYS A 350 20.27 -3.60 0.99
CA LYS A 350 19.57 -4.02 2.21
C LYS A 350 19.96 -3.19 3.43
N SER A 351 21.18 -2.67 3.48
CA SER A 351 21.63 -1.78 4.56
C SER A 351 20.86 -0.45 4.64
N SER A 352 20.15 -0.07 3.56
CA SER A 352 19.29 1.12 3.55
C SER A 352 17.91 0.90 4.19
N PHE A 353 17.61 -0.30 4.71
CA PHE A 353 16.36 -0.61 5.39
C PHE A 353 16.44 -0.35 6.90
N VAL A 354 15.37 0.25 7.45
CA VAL A 354 15.21 0.53 8.88
C VAL A 354 14.03 -0.25 9.41
N ASN A 355 14.29 -1.19 10.32
CA ASN A 355 13.33 -2.22 10.70
C ASN A 355 12.44 -1.88 11.90
N HIS A 356 12.84 -0.94 12.77
CA HIS A 356 12.19 -0.63 14.05
C HIS A 356 11.13 0.47 13.96
N PHE A 357 11.00 1.12 12.79
CA PHE A 357 9.93 2.09 12.52
C PHE A 357 8.60 1.43 12.14
N GLU A 358 8.64 0.19 11.65
CA GLU A 358 7.47 -0.56 11.21
C GLU A 358 6.74 -1.18 12.40
N PRO A 359 5.45 -0.88 12.60
CA PRO A 359 4.64 -1.54 13.61
C PRO A 359 4.43 -3.02 13.27
N ARG A 360 4.85 -3.92 14.17
CA ARG A 360 4.76 -5.38 13.97
C ARG A 360 3.91 -6.07 15.05
N GLY A 361 3.44 -7.27 14.72
CA GLY A 361 2.64 -8.09 15.62
C GLY A 361 1.34 -7.40 16.01
N LYS A 362 1.01 -7.42 17.31
CA LYS A 362 -0.23 -6.85 17.86
C LYS A 362 -0.44 -5.35 17.56
N TYR A 363 0.62 -4.60 17.27
CA TYR A 363 0.54 -3.17 16.99
C TYR A 363 0.25 -2.84 15.52
N GLN A 364 0.40 -3.82 14.62
CA GLN A 364 0.24 -3.61 13.18
C GLN A 364 -1.21 -3.21 12.82
N GLY A 365 -2.21 -3.72 13.54
CA GLY A 365 -3.62 -3.34 13.34
C GLY A 365 -3.92 -1.92 13.84
N GLN A 366 -3.34 -1.51 14.97
CA GLN A 366 -3.61 -0.21 15.59
C GLN A 366 -2.87 0.95 14.91
N MET A 367 -1.66 0.70 14.41
CA MET A 367 -0.80 1.71 13.79
C MET A 367 -0.34 1.25 12.41
N LYS A 368 -1.27 0.86 11.52
CA LYS A 368 -0.89 0.33 10.22
C LYS A 368 -0.12 1.34 9.37
N MET A 369 1.13 1.03 9.04
CA MET A 369 1.97 1.85 8.16
C MET A 369 1.66 1.52 6.69
N TRP A 370 0.90 2.40 6.04
CA TRP A 370 0.50 2.22 4.64
C TRP A 370 1.56 2.77 3.66
N TYR A 371 1.82 4.06 3.77
CA TYR A 371 2.74 4.78 2.89
C TYR A 371 3.61 5.70 3.74
N VAL A 372 4.88 5.80 3.37
CA VAL A 372 5.81 6.75 3.97
C VAL A 372 6.20 7.73 2.88
N VAL A 373 5.87 8.99 3.13
CA VAL A 373 6.22 10.10 2.24
C VAL A 373 7.30 10.92 2.90
N SER A 374 8.40 11.18 2.19
CA SER A 374 9.36 12.19 2.59
C SER A 374 9.22 13.44 1.73
N ILE A 375 9.32 14.62 2.33
CA ILE A 375 9.25 15.90 1.63
C ILE A 375 10.47 16.76 1.97
N ASP A 376 11.14 17.24 0.93
CA ASP A 376 12.35 18.06 1.05
C ASP A 376 12.04 19.55 1.31
N SER A 377 13.08 20.39 1.35
CA SER A 377 12.93 21.85 1.48
C SER A 377 12.35 22.55 0.23
N GLN A 378 12.30 21.86 -0.91
CA GLN A 378 11.80 22.37 -2.19
C GLN A 378 10.36 21.89 -2.49
N ASN A 379 9.71 21.25 -1.52
CA ASN A 379 8.39 20.64 -1.61
C ASN A 379 8.28 19.49 -2.62
N TYR A 380 9.39 18.81 -2.90
CA TYR A 380 9.40 17.57 -3.66
C TYR A 380 9.12 16.38 -2.73
N MET A 381 8.08 15.61 -3.05
CA MET A 381 7.67 14.43 -2.29
C MET A 381 8.22 13.14 -2.90
N LEU A 382 8.73 12.26 -2.04
CA LEU A 382 9.26 10.95 -2.41
C LEU A 382 8.48 9.85 -1.70
N ASP A 383 8.28 8.75 -2.41
CA ASP A 383 7.86 7.48 -1.82
C ASP A 383 9.09 6.81 -1.21
N THR A 384 9.22 6.89 0.12
CA THR A 384 10.29 6.24 0.88
C THR A 384 9.81 4.98 1.58
N SER A 385 8.64 4.43 1.21
CA SER A 385 8.07 3.26 1.88
C SER A 385 9.02 2.08 1.97
N SER A 386 9.82 1.76 0.95
CA SER A 386 10.71 0.59 0.99
C SER A 386 11.88 0.71 1.98
N ARG A 387 12.18 1.92 2.46
CA ARG A 387 13.13 2.13 3.55
C ARG A 387 12.59 1.62 4.88
N TYR A 388 11.27 1.58 5.06
CA TYR A 388 10.62 1.33 6.34
C TYR A 388 9.71 0.10 6.33
N LEU A 389 9.16 -0.29 5.18
CA LEU A 389 8.22 -1.39 5.04
C LEU A 389 8.85 -2.59 4.34
N LYS A 390 8.54 -3.78 4.85
CA LYS A 390 8.79 -5.06 4.16
C LYS A 390 7.60 -5.49 3.33
N ASN A 391 7.80 -6.47 2.45
CA ASN A 391 6.71 -7.18 1.77
C ASN A 391 5.85 -6.25 0.88
N ILE A 392 6.47 -5.25 0.25
CA ILE A 392 5.80 -4.30 -0.65
C ILE A 392 6.26 -4.43 -2.12
N CYS A 393 6.82 -5.58 -2.51
CA CYS A 393 7.36 -5.83 -3.85
C CYS A 393 6.35 -5.49 -4.96
N PHE A 394 5.06 -5.74 -4.72
CA PHE A 394 3.97 -5.48 -5.67
C PHE A 394 3.88 -4.03 -6.12
N ARG A 395 4.30 -3.07 -5.29
CA ARG A 395 4.32 -1.63 -5.61
C ARG A 395 5.31 -1.29 -6.73
N TYR A 396 6.28 -2.16 -6.95
CA TYR A 396 7.39 -1.93 -7.87
C TYR A 396 7.28 -2.77 -9.14
N PHE A 397 6.22 -3.56 -9.29
CA PHE A 397 5.94 -4.28 -10.53
C PHE A 397 5.56 -3.33 -11.67
N PRO A 398 5.79 -3.73 -12.94
CA PRO A 398 5.35 -2.94 -14.08
C PRO A 398 3.85 -2.66 -14.02
N LEU A 399 3.43 -1.42 -14.34
CA LEU A 399 2.02 -1.00 -14.27
C LEU A 399 1.06 -1.91 -15.05
N ARG A 400 1.53 -2.57 -16.12
CA ARG A 400 0.72 -3.54 -16.87
C ARG A 400 0.30 -4.73 -15.99
N CYS A 401 1.15 -5.18 -15.09
CA CYS A 401 0.83 -6.20 -14.09
C CYS A 401 -0.16 -5.70 -13.02
N LEU A 402 -0.33 -4.38 -12.91
CA LEU A 402 -1.23 -3.69 -11.98
C LEU A 402 -2.52 -3.19 -12.63
N GLN A 403 -2.73 -3.38 -13.94
CA GLN A 403 -3.90 -2.83 -14.67
C GLN A 403 -4.87 -3.91 -15.17
N TYR A 404 -4.43 -5.16 -15.34
CA TYR A 404 -5.23 -6.24 -15.94
C TYR A 404 -5.98 -7.13 -14.94
N GLN A 405 -6.19 -6.66 -13.71
CA GLN A 405 -7.14 -7.28 -12.79
C GLN A 405 -8.41 -6.42 -12.80
N ASN A 406 -9.47 -6.87 -13.48
CA ASN A 406 -10.78 -6.20 -13.40
C ASN A 406 -11.33 -6.19 -11.94
N GLN A 407 -10.70 -6.98 -11.06
CA GLN A 407 -10.76 -6.85 -9.61
C GLN A 407 -9.36 -6.52 -9.07
N LEU A 408 -8.82 -5.33 -9.34
CA LEU A 408 -7.64 -4.91 -8.59
C LEU A 408 -8.03 -4.90 -7.12
N GLU A 409 -7.38 -5.76 -6.35
CA GLU A 409 -7.45 -5.70 -4.89
C GLU A 409 -7.24 -4.26 -4.46
N HIS A 410 -8.03 -3.79 -3.50
CA HIS A 410 -8.01 -2.40 -3.05
C HIS A 410 -6.61 -1.88 -2.73
N GLY A 411 -5.66 -2.76 -2.37
CA GLY A 411 -4.24 -2.42 -2.18
C GLY A 411 -3.53 -1.91 -3.44
N LYS A 412 -3.72 -2.56 -4.60
CA LYS A 412 -3.14 -2.11 -5.87
C LYS A 412 -3.78 -0.80 -6.34
N LYS A 413 -5.11 -0.68 -6.21
CA LYS A 413 -5.84 0.57 -6.53
C LYS A 413 -5.36 1.74 -5.67
N SER A 414 -5.24 1.52 -4.35
CA SER A 414 -4.74 2.51 -3.40
C SER A 414 -3.32 2.97 -3.77
N PHE A 415 -2.42 2.05 -4.13
CA PHE A 415 -1.06 2.43 -4.52
C PHE A 415 -1.02 3.23 -5.84
N ILE A 416 -1.80 2.85 -6.85
CA ILE A 416 -1.92 3.63 -8.08
C ILE A 416 -2.42 5.04 -7.77
N TRP A 417 -3.42 5.16 -6.90
CA TRP A 417 -3.95 6.45 -6.44
C TRP A 417 -2.86 7.30 -5.78
N PHE A 418 -2.11 6.71 -4.85
CA PHE A 418 -0.97 7.33 -4.19
C PHE A 418 0.08 7.86 -5.18
N LYS A 419 0.48 7.05 -6.17
CA LYS A 419 1.45 7.47 -7.19
C LYS A 419 0.93 8.62 -8.06
N ARG A 420 -0.36 8.62 -8.39
CA ARG A 420 -0.99 9.73 -9.13
C ARG A 420 -0.95 11.04 -8.33
N ILE A 421 -1.26 10.99 -7.03
CA ILE A 421 -1.18 12.19 -6.18
C ILE A 421 0.26 12.71 -6.09
N LEU A 422 1.24 11.83 -5.89
CA LEU A 422 2.66 12.22 -5.91
C LEU A 422 3.05 12.92 -7.22
N MET A 423 2.62 12.38 -8.36
CA MET A 423 2.85 12.99 -9.67
C MET A 423 2.20 14.37 -9.79
N ILE A 424 0.98 14.55 -9.28
CA ILE A 424 0.27 15.83 -9.29
C ILE A 424 1.00 16.87 -8.43
N ILE A 425 1.38 16.51 -7.20
CA ILE A 425 2.04 17.44 -6.27
C ILE A 425 3.44 17.83 -6.77
N ASN A 426 4.22 16.87 -7.27
CA ASN A 426 5.55 17.14 -7.79
C ASN A 426 5.52 17.87 -9.15
N GLY A 427 4.45 17.70 -9.93
CA GLY A 427 4.34 18.18 -11.30
C GLY A 427 5.46 17.62 -12.19
N ASN A 428 5.86 18.40 -13.21
CA ASN A 428 6.94 18.03 -14.14
C ASN A 428 8.35 18.33 -13.60
N LYS A 429 8.53 18.47 -12.29
CA LYS A 429 9.82 18.79 -11.67
C LYS A 429 10.73 17.55 -11.68
N TYR A 430 11.46 17.32 -12.77
CA TYR A 430 12.46 16.25 -12.79
C TYR A 430 13.69 16.65 -11.96
N GLN A 431 14.09 15.78 -11.02
CA GLN A 431 15.35 15.92 -10.29
C GLN A 431 16.18 14.64 -10.35
N ARG A 432 17.36 14.73 -10.96
CA ARG A 432 18.27 13.58 -11.15
C ARG A 432 18.67 12.91 -9.83
N LYS A 433 18.98 13.70 -8.79
CA LYS A 433 19.34 13.21 -7.44
C LYS A 433 18.28 12.25 -6.90
N TYR A 434 17.01 12.59 -7.07
CA TYR A 434 15.88 11.81 -6.59
C TYR A 434 15.61 10.58 -7.43
N HIS A 435 15.80 10.64 -8.74
CA HIS A 435 15.69 9.46 -9.59
C HIS A 435 16.65 8.35 -9.14
N VAL A 436 17.89 8.73 -8.84
CA VAL A 436 18.96 7.81 -8.43
C VAL A 436 18.67 7.13 -7.09
N GLU A 437 18.11 7.86 -6.12
CA GLU A 437 17.68 7.29 -4.84
C GLU A 437 16.43 6.42 -4.98
N LEU A 438 15.45 6.86 -5.78
CA LEU A 438 14.23 6.09 -6.05
C LEU A 438 14.52 4.75 -6.72
N GLU A 439 15.52 4.68 -7.60
CA GLU A 439 15.98 3.40 -8.16
C GLU A 439 16.54 2.45 -7.09
N THR A 440 17.28 2.96 -6.10
CA THR A 440 17.74 2.14 -4.97
C THR A 440 16.56 1.64 -4.16
N LEU A 441 15.64 2.55 -3.82
CA LEU A 441 14.47 2.24 -3.01
C LEU A 441 13.56 1.23 -3.72
N HIS A 442 13.42 1.32 -5.04
CA HIS A 442 12.75 0.31 -5.86
C HIS A 442 13.42 -1.05 -5.68
N LYS A 443 14.74 -1.14 -5.90
CA LYS A 443 15.49 -2.40 -5.75
C LYS A 443 15.34 -2.97 -4.34
N LEU A 444 15.40 -2.12 -3.31
CA LEU A 444 15.18 -2.50 -1.93
C LEU A 444 13.79 -3.12 -1.73
N GLY A 445 12.75 -2.49 -2.25
CA GLY A 445 11.37 -2.98 -2.15
C GLY A 445 11.14 -4.33 -2.83
N LEU A 446 11.93 -4.67 -3.86
CA LEU A 446 11.88 -5.98 -4.52
C LEU A 446 12.59 -7.07 -3.71
N ILE A 447 13.69 -6.76 -3.01
CA ILE A 447 14.52 -7.76 -2.33
C ILE A 447 14.23 -7.90 -0.83
N ASN A 448 13.54 -6.92 -0.22
CA ASN A 448 13.28 -6.87 1.22
C ASN A 448 11.89 -7.43 1.55
N PHE A 449 11.83 -8.74 1.68
CA PHE A 449 10.63 -9.48 2.04
C PHE A 449 10.96 -10.60 3.02
N ASP A 450 9.97 -10.96 3.83
CA ASP A 450 10.03 -12.15 4.66
C ASP A 450 9.69 -13.38 3.79
N LYS A 451 10.25 -14.53 4.14
CA LYS A 451 10.03 -15.74 3.36
C LYS A 451 8.52 -16.06 3.30
N PRO A 452 7.92 -16.20 2.10
CA PRO A 452 6.50 -16.44 1.98
C PRO A 452 6.08 -17.80 2.54
N VAL A 453 4.89 -17.84 3.14
CA VAL A 453 4.22 -19.04 3.64
C VAL A 453 3.07 -19.39 2.71
N PHE A 454 2.91 -20.66 2.34
CA PHE A 454 1.93 -21.11 1.35
C PHE A 454 0.49 -20.65 1.66
N SER A 455 0.03 -20.78 2.91
CA SER A 455 -1.31 -20.36 3.33
C SER A 455 -1.59 -18.87 3.06
N ARG A 456 -0.56 -18.02 3.19
CA ARG A 456 -0.67 -16.57 2.98
C ARG A 456 -0.40 -16.14 1.53
N LEU A 457 0.02 -17.04 0.65
CA LEU A 457 0.30 -16.69 -0.75
C LEU A 457 -0.96 -16.37 -1.54
N ARG A 458 -2.08 -17.01 -1.21
CA ARG A 458 -3.35 -16.79 -1.92
C ARG A 458 -3.83 -15.34 -1.82
N SER A 459 -3.63 -14.70 -0.67
CA SER A 459 -3.94 -13.28 -0.42
C SER A 459 -2.74 -12.34 -0.63
N SER A 460 -1.56 -12.87 -1.01
CA SER A 460 -0.36 -12.07 -1.18
C SER A 460 -0.32 -11.41 -2.54
N ASN A 461 -0.16 -10.10 -2.59
CA ASN A 461 0.08 -9.37 -3.85
C ASN A 461 1.51 -9.50 -4.40
N ASN A 462 2.43 -10.10 -3.65
CA ASN A 462 3.86 -10.11 -3.99
C ASN A 462 4.26 -11.34 -4.80
N PHE A 463 3.79 -12.51 -4.36
CA PHE A 463 4.32 -13.79 -4.84
C PHE A 463 3.20 -14.73 -5.25
N VAL A 464 3.56 -15.72 -6.06
CA VAL A 464 2.68 -16.79 -6.52
C VAL A 464 3.50 -18.07 -6.69
N THR A 465 2.86 -19.23 -6.57
CA THR A 465 3.44 -20.53 -6.94
C THR A 465 2.60 -21.19 -8.03
N PRO A 466 3.19 -22.09 -8.84
CA PRO A 466 2.47 -22.80 -9.89
C PRO A 466 1.15 -23.45 -9.43
N SER A 467 1.10 -24.01 -8.21
CA SER A 467 -0.10 -24.64 -7.64
C SER A 467 -1.25 -23.68 -7.34
N LEU A 468 -0.97 -22.37 -7.23
CA LEU A 468 -1.97 -21.34 -6.98
C LEU A 468 -2.40 -20.59 -8.26
N LEU A 469 -1.87 -20.97 -9.43
CA LEU A 469 -2.22 -20.33 -10.69
C LEU A 469 -3.66 -20.68 -11.09
N TYR A 470 -4.39 -19.66 -11.54
CA TYR A 470 -5.70 -19.88 -12.14
C TYR A 470 -5.57 -20.66 -13.47
N ASN A 471 -6.69 -21.25 -13.91
CA ASN A 471 -6.75 -21.99 -15.17
C ASN A 471 -6.29 -21.14 -16.36
N ASN A 472 -6.60 -19.84 -16.37
CA ASN A 472 -6.19 -18.90 -17.41
C ASN A 472 -4.85 -18.19 -17.12
N GLU A 473 -4.05 -18.70 -16.20
CA GLU A 473 -2.73 -18.20 -15.88
C GLU A 473 -1.62 -19.18 -16.25
N PHE A 474 -0.47 -18.59 -16.53
CA PHE A 474 0.73 -19.30 -16.92
C PHE A 474 1.96 -18.56 -16.42
N ILE A 475 2.99 -19.31 -16.03
CA ILE A 475 4.33 -18.78 -15.75
C ILE A 475 5.28 -19.44 -16.72
N ASP A 476 5.98 -18.63 -17.52
CA ASP A 476 7.04 -19.09 -18.39
C ASP A 476 8.31 -19.31 -17.55
N THR A 477 8.57 -20.56 -17.18
CA THR A 477 9.74 -20.97 -16.37
C THR A 477 11.07 -20.83 -17.12
N SER A 478 11.05 -20.70 -18.46
CA SER A 478 12.26 -20.45 -19.24
C SER A 478 12.74 -19.00 -19.13
N LYS A 479 11.80 -18.06 -18.92
CA LYS A 479 12.08 -16.63 -18.81
C LYS A 479 12.08 -16.12 -17.37
N SER A 480 11.28 -16.71 -16.49
CA SER A 480 11.11 -16.27 -15.12
C SER A 480 12.02 -17.05 -14.18
N LYS A 481 12.96 -16.35 -13.52
CA LYS A 481 13.80 -16.95 -12.49
C LYS A 481 13.01 -17.15 -11.20
N ALA A 482 13.04 -18.35 -10.64
CA ALA A 482 12.47 -18.62 -9.32
C ALA A 482 13.21 -17.81 -8.24
N ILE A 483 12.45 -17.20 -7.34
CA ILE A 483 13.02 -16.34 -6.27
C ILE A 483 13.51 -17.22 -5.12
N GLY A 484 12.77 -18.30 -4.85
CA GLY A 484 13.12 -19.29 -3.85
C GLY A 484 12.13 -20.45 -3.88
N PHE A 485 12.18 -21.26 -2.83
CA PHE A 485 11.35 -22.45 -2.70
C PHE A 485 10.64 -22.48 -1.34
N LEU A 486 9.39 -22.93 -1.33
CA LEU A 486 8.56 -23.06 -0.14
C LEU A 486 7.86 -24.42 -0.11
N LYS A 487 7.44 -24.86 1.08
CA LYS A 487 6.66 -26.09 1.22
C LYS A 487 5.18 -25.76 1.11
N ILE A 488 4.42 -26.58 0.38
CA ILE A 488 2.96 -26.45 0.22
C ILE A 488 2.24 -26.74 1.55
N SER A 489 2.74 -27.73 2.30
CA SER A 489 2.28 -28.09 3.63
C SER A 489 3.49 -28.34 4.54
N SER A 490 3.34 -28.21 5.86
CA SER A 490 4.38 -28.52 6.85
C SER A 490 4.98 -29.91 6.62
N SER A 491 4.13 -30.88 6.29
CA SER A 491 4.46 -32.29 6.03
C SER A 491 4.92 -32.57 4.59
N ALA A 492 4.83 -31.60 3.68
CA ALA A 492 5.21 -31.82 2.28
C ALA A 492 6.73 -32.01 2.15
N ALA A 493 7.14 -33.16 1.59
CA ALA A 493 8.54 -33.47 1.32
C ALA A 493 9.13 -32.58 0.21
N LYS A 494 8.32 -32.25 -0.81
CA LYS A 494 8.76 -31.48 -1.97
C LYS A 494 8.49 -29.99 -1.78
N LYS A 495 9.51 -29.17 -2.05
CA LYS A 495 9.37 -27.71 -2.10
C LYS A 495 8.96 -27.28 -3.51
N GLU A 496 8.10 -26.28 -3.59
CA GLU A 496 7.64 -25.65 -4.82
C GLU A 496 8.35 -24.30 -5.02
N PRO A 497 8.78 -23.94 -6.24
CA PRO A 497 9.32 -22.62 -6.52
C PRO A 497 8.23 -21.55 -6.45
N PHE A 498 8.59 -20.37 -5.93
CA PHE A 498 7.73 -19.19 -6.00
C PHE A 498 8.36 -18.08 -6.86
N TYR A 499 7.48 -17.31 -7.49
CA TYR A 499 7.80 -16.24 -8.42
C TYR A 499 7.10 -14.95 -7.99
N TYR A 500 7.52 -13.81 -8.54
CA TYR A 500 6.77 -12.56 -8.38
C TYR A 500 5.43 -12.69 -9.09
N GLN A 501 4.37 -12.06 -8.57
CA GLN A 501 3.09 -12.00 -9.30
C GLN A 501 3.23 -11.33 -10.67
N SER A 502 4.22 -10.44 -10.88
CA SER A 502 4.50 -9.84 -12.18
C SER A 502 4.94 -10.84 -13.25
N SER A 503 5.38 -12.05 -12.86
CA SER A 503 5.73 -13.14 -13.77
C SER A 503 4.52 -13.88 -14.34
N ILE A 504 3.32 -13.64 -13.79
CA ILE A 504 2.08 -14.25 -14.28
C ILE A 504 1.74 -13.68 -15.66
N ILE A 505 1.58 -14.57 -16.63
CA ILE A 505 1.07 -14.29 -17.95
C ILE A 505 -0.41 -14.68 -17.97
N LYS A 506 -1.29 -13.68 -18.11
CA LYS A 506 -2.71 -13.91 -18.32
C LYS A 506 -2.95 -14.42 -19.74
N LEU A 507 -3.67 -15.52 -19.84
CA LEU A 507 -4.10 -16.12 -21.09
C LEU A 507 -5.59 -15.89 -21.30
N LYS A 508 -6.00 -15.76 -22.56
CA LYS A 508 -7.38 -15.55 -22.97
C LYS A 508 -7.64 -16.36 -24.24
N THR A 509 -8.91 -16.69 -24.48
CA THR A 509 -9.32 -17.29 -25.75
C THR A 509 -9.16 -16.30 -26.90
N GLU A 510 -9.14 -16.80 -28.12
CA GLU A 510 -9.24 -15.96 -29.33
C GLU A 510 -10.45 -15.02 -29.27
N THR A 511 -11.62 -15.52 -28.88
CA THR A 511 -12.84 -14.73 -28.76
C THR A 511 -12.71 -13.59 -27.74
N SER A 512 -12.09 -13.86 -26.59
CA SER A 512 -11.83 -12.87 -25.55
C SER A 512 -10.80 -11.82 -26.01
N TRP A 513 -9.79 -12.22 -26.79
CA TRP A 513 -8.87 -11.28 -27.44
C TRP A 513 -9.55 -10.43 -28.52
N LYS A 514 -10.48 -10.99 -29.29
CA LYS A 514 -11.28 -10.26 -30.29
C LYS A 514 -12.11 -9.15 -29.65
N LEU A 515 -12.72 -9.43 -28.49
CA LEU A 515 -13.46 -8.45 -27.70
C LEU A 515 -12.57 -7.29 -27.22
N LEU A 516 -11.26 -7.54 -27.05
CA LEU A 516 -10.25 -6.54 -26.74
C LEU A 516 -9.63 -5.87 -27.98
N GLY A 517 -10.20 -6.08 -29.18
CA GLY A 517 -9.70 -5.49 -30.42
C GLY A 517 -8.39 -6.11 -30.91
N ARG A 518 -8.15 -7.39 -30.63
CA ARG A 518 -6.94 -8.11 -31.03
C ARG A 518 -7.29 -9.40 -31.74
N GLN A 519 -6.37 -9.87 -32.59
CA GLN A 519 -6.48 -11.14 -33.30
C GLN A 519 -5.21 -11.95 -33.14
N LEU A 520 -5.28 -13.26 -33.33
CA LEU A 520 -4.10 -14.12 -33.30
C LEU A 520 -3.17 -13.82 -34.47
N LYS A 521 -1.87 -13.93 -34.24
CA LYS A 521 -0.89 -13.93 -35.33
C LYS A 521 -1.03 -15.24 -36.12
N PRO A 522 -0.69 -15.24 -37.42
CA PRO A 522 -0.76 -16.46 -38.23
C PRO A 522 0.17 -17.54 -37.67
N ASN A 523 -0.29 -18.80 -37.69
CA ASN A 523 0.46 -20.01 -37.31
C ASN A 523 1.02 -19.99 -35.87
N VAL A 524 0.25 -19.48 -34.91
CA VAL A 524 0.65 -19.50 -33.50
C VAL A 524 -0.09 -20.58 -32.73
N GLU A 525 0.68 -21.43 -32.03
CA GLU A 525 0.16 -22.48 -31.16
C GLU A 525 -0.30 -21.92 -29.80
N PRO A 526 -1.32 -22.52 -29.15
CA PRO A 526 -1.76 -22.09 -27.82
C PRO A 526 -0.71 -22.35 -26.75
N LEU A 527 -0.62 -21.47 -25.74
CA LEU A 527 0.29 -21.68 -24.60
C LEU A 527 -0.28 -22.66 -23.57
N LYS A 528 -1.60 -22.79 -23.52
CA LYS A 528 -2.30 -23.67 -22.59
C LYS A 528 -3.61 -24.09 -23.22
N VAL A 529 -3.95 -25.37 -23.05
CA VAL A 529 -5.24 -25.93 -23.45
C VAL A 529 -5.90 -26.46 -22.18
N ASN A 530 -7.09 -25.97 -21.89
CA ASN A 530 -7.88 -26.38 -20.74
C ASN A 530 -9.18 -27.03 -21.19
N ASN A 531 -9.86 -27.74 -20.30
CA ASN A 531 -11.24 -28.17 -20.56
C ASN A 531 -12.20 -27.00 -20.36
N TYR A 532 -13.03 -26.72 -21.37
CA TYR A 532 -14.11 -25.74 -21.33
C TYR A 532 -15.15 -26.18 -20.30
N ASN A 533 -15.30 -25.39 -19.24
CA ASN A 533 -16.30 -25.65 -18.19
C ASN A 533 -17.26 -24.45 -18.09
N PRO A 534 -18.39 -24.46 -18.79
CA PRO A 534 -19.32 -23.35 -18.80
C PRO A 534 -19.98 -23.16 -17.42
N ARG A 535 -19.99 -21.92 -16.91
CA ARG A 535 -20.54 -21.61 -15.58
C ARG A 535 -22.05 -21.37 -15.59
N THR A 536 -22.58 -20.67 -16.59
CA THR A 536 -24.00 -20.29 -16.64
C THR A 536 -24.87 -21.47 -17.07
N ILE A 537 -26.09 -21.58 -16.51
CA ILE A 537 -27.03 -22.67 -16.85
C ILE A 537 -27.29 -22.72 -18.36
N LYS A 538 -27.42 -21.56 -19.00
CA LYS A 538 -27.60 -21.44 -20.46
C LYS A 538 -26.41 -22.02 -21.24
N ASN A 539 -25.19 -21.70 -20.83
CA ASN A 539 -23.99 -22.19 -21.51
C ASN A 539 -23.73 -23.68 -21.20
N LYS A 540 -24.04 -24.15 -19.98
CA LYS A 540 -24.02 -25.58 -19.64
C LYS A 540 -24.96 -26.38 -20.53
N ARG A 541 -26.21 -25.91 -20.69
CA ARG A 541 -27.18 -26.55 -21.58
C ARG A 541 -26.70 -26.60 -23.02
N LYS A 542 -26.19 -25.47 -23.55
CA LYS A 542 -25.65 -25.41 -24.92
C LYS A 542 -24.45 -26.34 -25.12
N HIS A 543 -23.53 -26.37 -24.15
CA HIS A 543 -22.35 -27.21 -24.19
C HIS A 543 -22.72 -28.70 -24.15
N ASN A 544 -23.63 -29.09 -23.24
CA ASN A 544 -24.12 -30.47 -23.19
C ASN A 544 -24.79 -30.87 -24.50
N ILE A 545 -25.65 -30.02 -25.09
CA ILE A 545 -26.26 -30.29 -26.40
C ILE A 545 -25.19 -30.46 -27.47
N SER A 546 -24.16 -29.61 -27.48
CA SER A 546 -23.09 -29.67 -28.49
C SER A 546 -22.26 -30.95 -28.38
N ILE A 547 -22.05 -31.47 -27.17
CA ILE A 547 -21.32 -32.74 -26.93
C ILE A 547 -22.04 -33.94 -27.56
N TYR A 548 -23.37 -33.91 -27.64
CA TYR A 548 -24.18 -35.00 -28.21
C TYR A 548 -24.50 -34.82 -29.70
N ASP A 549 -23.99 -33.78 -30.35
CA ASP A 549 -24.16 -33.59 -31.79
C ASP A 549 -23.15 -34.45 -32.55
N GLU A 550 -23.63 -35.51 -33.20
CA GLU A 550 -22.80 -36.45 -33.97
C GLU A 550 -22.01 -35.77 -35.10
N ASN A 551 -22.41 -34.55 -35.51
CA ASN A 551 -21.75 -33.79 -36.57
C ASN A 551 -20.55 -32.97 -36.07
N VAL A 552 -20.27 -32.94 -34.77
CA VAL A 552 -19.21 -32.11 -34.19
C VAL A 552 -18.23 -32.97 -33.41
N ASN A 553 -16.94 -32.74 -33.66
CA ASN A 553 -15.88 -33.40 -32.90
C ASN A 553 -15.95 -32.97 -31.43
N THR A 554 -16.18 -33.93 -30.55
CA THR A 554 -16.37 -33.71 -29.11
C THR A 554 -15.13 -33.12 -28.46
N GLU A 555 -13.93 -33.47 -28.95
CA GLU A 555 -12.68 -32.94 -28.41
C GLU A 555 -12.53 -31.42 -28.61
N ASP A 556 -13.03 -30.90 -29.73
CA ASP A 556 -12.93 -29.47 -30.07
C ASP A 556 -13.92 -28.62 -29.25
N ILE A 557 -15.01 -29.22 -28.77
CA ILE A 557 -15.98 -28.58 -27.88
C ILE A 557 -15.48 -28.57 -26.44
N ILE A 558 -14.73 -29.60 -26.04
CA ILE A 558 -14.21 -29.76 -24.68
C ILE A 558 -12.93 -28.97 -24.50
N LYS A 559 -12.07 -28.84 -25.51
CA LYS A 559 -10.79 -28.13 -25.37
C LYS A 559 -10.94 -26.64 -25.65
N GLN A 560 -10.44 -25.84 -24.72
CA GLN A 560 -10.37 -24.38 -24.82
C GLN A 560 -8.91 -23.96 -24.89
N GLU A 561 -8.54 -23.42 -26.05
CA GLU A 561 -7.21 -22.90 -26.31
C GLU A 561 -7.03 -21.49 -25.73
N LEU A 562 -5.89 -21.28 -25.09
CA LEU A 562 -5.57 -20.03 -24.40
C LEU A 562 -4.25 -19.45 -24.90
N TYR A 563 -4.31 -18.16 -25.22
CA TYR A 563 -3.25 -17.39 -25.85
C TYR A 563 -2.86 -16.20 -24.98
N SER A 564 -1.59 -15.84 -24.98
CA SER A 564 -1.04 -14.65 -24.33
C SER A 564 -1.13 -13.41 -25.22
N TYR A 565 -0.94 -12.23 -24.61
CA TYR A 565 -0.88 -10.97 -25.34
C TYR A 565 0.16 -10.97 -26.46
N THR A 566 1.34 -11.57 -26.25
CA THR A 566 2.46 -11.60 -27.21
C THR A 566 2.17 -12.42 -28.47
N GLN A 567 1.21 -13.34 -28.40
CA GLN A 567 0.73 -14.18 -29.51
C GLN A 567 -0.32 -13.47 -30.38
N THR A 568 -0.75 -12.28 -29.97
CA THR A 568 -1.79 -11.51 -30.66
C THR A 568 -1.23 -10.23 -31.28
N GLU A 569 -1.91 -9.73 -32.30
CA GLU A 569 -1.68 -8.42 -32.91
C GLU A 569 -2.96 -7.56 -32.87
N PRO A 570 -2.88 -6.22 -33.00
CA PRO A 570 -4.07 -5.39 -33.13
C PRO A 570 -4.96 -5.87 -34.27
N TYR A 571 -6.28 -5.89 -34.05
CA TYR A 571 -7.26 -6.31 -35.05
C TYR A 571 -7.12 -5.49 -36.33
N LYS A 572 -7.06 -6.16 -37.49
CA LYS A 572 -6.93 -5.53 -38.80
C LYS A 572 -8.33 -5.24 -39.36
N ALA A 573 -8.83 -4.03 -39.13
CA ALA A 573 -10.12 -3.61 -39.64
C ALA A 573 -10.17 -3.57 -41.18
N ALA A 574 -11.32 -3.94 -41.74
CA ALA A 574 -11.56 -3.89 -43.18
C ALA A 574 -11.45 -2.45 -43.72
N ILE A 575 -11.01 -2.31 -44.97
CA ILE A 575 -10.97 -1.03 -45.69
C ILE A 575 -12.21 -0.95 -46.57
N ILE A 576 -13.03 0.07 -46.34
CA ILE A 576 -14.31 0.25 -47.05
C ILE A 576 -14.18 1.47 -47.96
N ASN A 577 -14.30 1.24 -49.27
CA ASN A 577 -14.48 2.29 -50.27
C ASN A 577 -15.98 2.59 -50.43
N PHE A 578 -16.33 3.74 -51.02
CA PHE A 578 -17.73 4.23 -51.16
C PHE A 578 -18.75 3.21 -51.73
N ASN A 579 -18.30 2.18 -52.45
CA ASN A 579 -19.14 1.15 -53.06
C ASN A 579 -19.08 -0.23 -52.36
N ASN A 580 -18.25 -0.38 -51.33
CA ASN A 580 -18.10 -1.67 -50.64
C ASN A 580 -19.20 -1.85 -49.59
N GLN A 581 -19.82 -3.04 -49.57
CA GLN A 581 -20.71 -3.42 -48.49
C GLN A 581 -19.92 -3.61 -47.19
N LEU A 582 -20.52 -3.19 -46.08
CA LEU A 582 -19.92 -3.37 -44.76
C LEU A 582 -19.84 -4.86 -44.39
N PRO A 583 -18.76 -5.32 -43.72
CA PRO A 583 -18.61 -6.72 -43.32
C PRO A 583 -19.59 -7.05 -42.19
N ARG A 584 -20.68 -7.72 -42.53
CA ARG A 584 -21.74 -8.12 -41.59
C ARG A 584 -21.56 -9.56 -41.16
N ASN A 585 -21.88 -9.86 -39.90
CA ASN A 585 -21.94 -11.22 -39.38
C ASN A 585 -23.23 -11.93 -39.87
N LYS A 586 -23.42 -13.19 -39.46
CA LYS A 586 -24.60 -14.02 -39.80
C LYS A 586 -25.95 -13.43 -39.35
N TYR A 587 -25.93 -12.41 -38.49
CA TYR A 587 -27.12 -11.70 -38.02
C TYR A 587 -27.30 -10.34 -38.70
N GLY A 588 -26.47 -10.00 -39.70
CA GLY A 588 -26.52 -8.72 -40.40
C GLY A 588 -25.86 -7.55 -39.67
N ASN A 589 -25.17 -7.79 -38.54
CA ASN A 589 -24.56 -6.76 -37.69
C ASN A 589 -23.04 -6.72 -37.86
N ILE A 590 -22.42 -5.58 -37.52
CA ILE A 590 -20.95 -5.45 -37.44
C ILE A 590 -20.55 -5.49 -35.98
N GLU A 591 -19.58 -6.33 -35.65
CA GLU A 591 -19.05 -6.45 -34.30
C GLU A 591 -17.90 -5.45 -34.09
N ILE A 592 -18.20 -4.33 -33.43
CA ILE A 592 -17.22 -3.30 -33.06
C ILE A 592 -17.18 -3.23 -31.54
N PHE A 593 -16.15 -3.82 -30.94
CA PHE A 593 -15.96 -3.81 -29.47
C PHE A 593 -14.98 -2.72 -29.01
N THR A 594 -14.10 -2.29 -29.92
CA THR A 594 -13.03 -1.33 -29.66
C THR A 594 -12.84 -0.42 -30.86
N ARG A 595 -12.30 0.78 -30.64
CA ARG A 595 -12.15 1.80 -31.69
C ARG A 595 -11.31 1.34 -32.88
N ASN A 596 -10.34 0.45 -32.68
CA ASN A 596 -9.50 -0.08 -33.77
C ASN A 596 -10.19 -1.16 -34.62
N MET A 597 -11.40 -1.60 -34.27
CA MET A 597 -12.22 -2.50 -35.09
C MET A 597 -13.10 -1.76 -36.10
N ILE A 598 -13.18 -0.43 -36.01
CA ILE A 598 -13.95 0.40 -36.94
C ILE A 598 -13.33 0.27 -38.34
N PRO A 599 -14.10 -0.14 -39.36
CA PRO A 599 -13.61 -0.22 -40.73
C PRO A 599 -13.03 1.13 -41.19
N LYS A 600 -11.89 1.09 -41.87
CA LYS A 600 -11.28 2.33 -42.40
C LYS A 600 -12.19 2.92 -43.48
N GLY A 601 -12.43 4.23 -43.39
CA GLY A 601 -13.38 4.93 -44.27
C GLY A 601 -14.78 5.08 -43.67
N THR A 602 -15.03 4.56 -42.47
CA THR A 602 -16.32 4.68 -41.77
C THR A 602 -16.17 5.38 -40.42
N VAL A 603 -17.30 5.79 -39.86
CA VAL A 603 -17.42 6.35 -38.51
C VAL A 603 -18.57 5.64 -37.79
N VAL A 604 -18.40 5.40 -36.49
CA VAL A 604 -19.48 4.87 -35.64
C VAL A 604 -20.26 6.05 -35.08
N ILE A 605 -21.58 6.03 -35.24
CA ILE A 605 -22.49 7.03 -34.70
C ILE A 605 -23.32 6.35 -33.61
N GLU A 606 -23.04 6.68 -32.36
CA GLU A 606 -23.77 6.19 -31.19
C GLU A 606 -24.85 7.21 -30.83
N LEU A 607 -26.03 7.07 -31.44
CA LEU A 607 -27.19 7.90 -31.13
C LEU A 607 -28.38 7.00 -30.77
N PRO A 608 -29.13 7.32 -29.69
CA PRO A 608 -30.40 6.66 -29.43
C PRO A 608 -31.34 6.89 -30.63
N ASN A 609 -32.06 5.85 -31.04
CA ASN A 609 -33.03 5.88 -32.16
C ASN A 609 -32.43 6.23 -33.53
N ILE A 610 -31.13 6.01 -33.75
CA ILE A 610 -30.47 6.30 -35.04
C ILE A 610 -31.14 5.60 -36.24
N VAL A 611 -31.74 4.42 -36.01
CA VAL A 611 -32.46 3.66 -37.05
C VAL A 611 -33.69 4.45 -37.53
N GLU A 612 -34.52 4.92 -36.60
CA GLU A 612 -35.72 5.71 -36.91
C GLU A 612 -35.34 7.01 -37.64
N ILE A 613 -34.31 7.72 -37.15
CA ILE A 613 -33.82 8.96 -37.76
C ILE A 613 -33.33 8.71 -39.21
N MET A 614 -32.62 7.60 -39.45
CA MET A 614 -32.13 7.25 -40.78
C MET A 614 -33.26 6.83 -41.71
N GLU A 615 -34.28 6.12 -41.21
CA GLU A 615 -35.48 5.77 -41.98
C GLU A 615 -36.26 7.02 -42.38
N GLU A 616 -36.48 7.97 -41.46
CA GLU A 616 -37.09 9.26 -41.76
C GLU A 616 -36.30 10.05 -42.81
N HIS A 617 -34.98 10.15 -42.66
CA HIS A 617 -34.12 10.84 -43.62
C HIS A 617 -34.21 10.22 -45.03
N ASN A 618 -34.15 8.89 -45.11
CA ASN A 618 -34.24 8.17 -46.39
C ASN A 618 -35.63 8.33 -47.03
N ASN A 619 -36.69 8.34 -46.23
CA ASN A 619 -38.06 8.59 -46.70
C ASN A 619 -38.22 10.03 -47.21
N HIS A 620 -37.62 11.02 -46.54
CA HIS A 620 -37.59 12.41 -47.01
C HIS A 620 -36.77 12.60 -48.30
N LYS A 621 -35.64 11.89 -48.45
CA LYS A 621 -34.86 11.89 -49.70
C LYS A 621 -35.63 11.31 -50.87
N LYS A 622 -36.32 10.17 -50.68
CA LYS A 622 -37.17 9.57 -51.72
C LYS A 622 -38.30 10.51 -52.15
N LYS A 623 -38.91 11.24 -51.21
CA LYS A 623 -39.92 12.27 -51.53
C LYS A 623 -39.35 13.43 -52.36
N LYS A 624 -38.10 13.85 -52.14
CA LYS A 624 -37.43 14.93 -52.90
C LYS A 624 -36.96 14.53 -54.30
N ILE A 625 -36.82 13.24 -54.61
CA ILE A 625 -36.40 12.75 -55.94
C ILE A 625 -37.62 12.55 -56.87
N ASN A 626 -38.82 12.46 -56.29
CA ASN A 626 -40.09 12.31 -57.02
C ASN A 626 -40.82 13.65 -57.27
N TYR A 627 -40.17 14.77 -56.96
CA TYR A 627 -40.52 16.12 -57.43
C TYR A 627 -39.38 16.60 -58.31
#